data_AF-A0A536MPI8-F1
#
_entry.id   AF-A0A536MPI8-F1
#
_cell.length_a   1.000
_cell.length_b   1.000
_cell.length_c   1.000
_cell.angle_alpha   90.00
_cell.angle_beta   90.00
_cell.angle_gamma   90.00
#
_symmetry.space_group_name_H-M   'P 1'
#
loop_
_entity.id
_entity.type
_entity.pdbx_description
1 polymer ?
#
loop_
_entity_poly.entity_id
_entity_poly.type
_entity_poly.pdbx_seq_one_letter_code
_entity_poly.pdbx_strand_id
1 'polypeptide(L)'
;MTRRGKQSGQALIEYAFLMVLLATISFAVIALAGNQLSGLYSEVTYELTHLTDATTLAPDGSTLSPGATPPASDCAPGQTLELRGHRWKCK
;
A
#
# COMPACT_ATOMS: atom_id res chain seq x y z
N MET A 1 23.85 21.24 47.92
CA MET A 1 24.18 21.56 46.50
C MET A 1 23.89 20.31 45.65
N THR A 2 22.61 19.97 45.39
CA THR A 2 22.22 18.68 44.74
C THR A 2 20.89 18.79 43.96
N ARG A 3 20.58 19.95 43.37
CA ARG A 3 19.38 20.11 42.50
C ARG A 3 19.68 20.07 41.00
N ARG A 4 20.89 20.48 40.58
CA ARG A 4 21.27 20.57 39.15
C ARG A 4 21.37 19.20 38.45
N GLY A 5 21.84 18.15 39.13
CA GLY A 5 21.93 16.80 38.55
C GLY A 5 20.58 16.16 38.21
N LYS A 6 19.52 16.48 38.98
CA LYS A 6 18.16 15.96 38.75
C LYS A 6 17.51 16.56 37.49
N GLN A 7 17.75 17.84 37.21
CA GLN A 7 17.20 18.52 36.02
C GLN A 7 17.90 18.08 34.72
N SER A 8 19.21 17.80 34.79
CA SER A 8 19.97 17.26 33.66
C SER A 8 19.50 15.87 33.23
N GLY A 9 19.19 14.98 34.18
CA GLY A 9 18.69 13.63 33.89
C GLY A 9 17.27 13.63 33.32
N GLN A 10 16.42 14.54 33.78
CA GLN A 10 15.05 14.69 33.25
C GLN A 10 15.06 15.13 31.78
N ALA A 11 15.91 16.10 31.41
CA ALA A 11 16.06 16.52 30.02
C ALA A 11 16.58 15.38 29.12
N LEU A 12 17.54 14.58 29.58
CA LEU A 12 18.05 13.44 28.82
C LEU A 12 17.00 12.36 28.56
N ILE A 13 16.13 12.09 29.53
CA ILE A 13 15.03 11.13 29.38
C ILE A 13 14.01 11.66 28.37
N GLU A 14 13.74 12.96 28.38
CA GLU A 14 12.81 13.60 27.45
C GLU A 14 13.33 13.51 26.00
N TYR A 15 14.61 13.82 25.77
CA TYR A 15 15.23 13.63 24.46
C TYR A 15 15.28 12.16 24.02
N ALA A 16 15.50 11.22 24.93
CA ALA A 16 15.46 9.79 24.62
C ALA A 16 14.05 9.37 24.19
N PHE A 17 13.01 9.82 24.89
CA PHE A 17 11.62 9.57 24.51
C PHE A 17 11.27 10.18 23.16
N LEU A 18 11.73 11.40 22.88
CA LEU A 18 11.54 12.03 21.57
C LEU A 18 12.23 11.25 20.45
N MET A 19 13.43 10.73 20.68
CA MET A 19 14.15 9.90 19.71
C MET A 19 13.44 8.57 19.44
N VAL A 20 12.91 7.93 20.48
CA VAL A 20 12.12 6.70 20.33
C VAL A 20 10.83 6.99 19.57
N LEU A 21 10.14 8.07 19.89
CA LEU A 21 8.91 8.47 19.21
C LEU A 21 9.15 8.82 17.73
N LEU A 22 10.26 9.48 17.42
CA LEU A 22 10.66 9.76 16.04
C LEU A 22 10.95 8.46 15.28
N ALA A 23 11.66 7.53 15.91
CA ALA A 23 12.00 6.24 15.29
C ALA A 23 10.74 5.41 15.01
N THR A 24 9.81 5.31 15.98
CA THR A 24 8.57 4.53 15.79
C THR A 24 7.69 5.11 14.69
N ILE A 25 7.56 6.44 14.61
CA ILE A 25 6.83 7.10 13.52
C ILE A 25 7.51 6.81 12.18
N SER A 26 8.85 6.90 12.11
CA SER A 26 9.60 6.63 10.88
C SER A 26 9.39 5.19 10.39
N PHE A 27 9.46 4.21 11.29
CA PHE A 27 9.17 2.81 10.96
C PHE A 27 7.73 2.60 10.51
N ALA A 28 6.75 3.21 11.19
CA ALA A 28 5.34 3.10 10.82
C ALA A 28 5.07 3.64 9.41
N VAL A 29 5.67 4.78 9.05
CA VAL A 29 5.54 5.37 7.71
C VAL A 29 6.18 4.46 6.65
N ILE A 30 7.39 3.94 6.90
CA ILE A 30 8.07 3.04 5.96
C ILE A 30 7.26 1.76 5.73
N ALA A 31 6.72 1.15 6.81
CA ALA A 31 5.91 -0.05 6.70
C ALA A 31 4.61 0.19 5.90
N LEU A 32 3.93 1.31 6.17
CA LEU A 32 2.71 1.67 5.46
C LEU A 32 2.98 1.94 3.97
N ALA A 33 4.04 2.69 3.66
CA ALA A 33 4.45 2.96 2.29
C ALA A 33 4.88 1.67 1.57
N GLY A 34 5.60 0.78 2.25
CA GLY A 34 6.03 -0.53 1.71
C GLY A 34 4.85 -1.40 1.30
N ASN A 35 3.80 -1.47 2.12
CA ASN A 35 2.58 -2.21 1.79
C ASN A 35 1.86 -1.63 0.56
N GLN A 36 1.78 -0.30 0.44
CA GLN A 36 1.19 0.36 -0.73
C GLN A 36 1.99 0.09 -2.00
N LEU A 37 3.32 0.22 -1.93
CA LEU A 37 4.23 -0.05 -3.04
C LEU A 37 4.17 -1.51 -3.49
N SER A 38 4.13 -2.46 -2.56
CA SER A 38 4.03 -3.89 -2.88
C SER A 38 2.72 -4.22 -3.60
N GLY A 39 1.60 -3.62 -3.16
CA GLY A 39 0.30 -3.78 -3.82
C GLY A 39 0.34 -3.27 -5.26
N LEU A 40 0.84 -2.05 -5.46
CA LEU A 40 0.98 -1.45 -6.79
C LEU A 40 1.92 -2.23 -7.70
N TYR A 41 3.04 -2.73 -7.18
CA TYR A 41 3.97 -3.53 -7.96
C TYR A 41 3.34 -4.85 -8.43
N SER A 42 2.57 -5.52 -7.56
CA SER A 42 1.83 -6.74 -7.91
C SER A 42 0.82 -6.47 -9.02
N GLU A 43 0.05 -5.37 -8.93
CA GLU A 43 -0.90 -4.98 -9.97
C GLU A 43 -0.19 -4.72 -11.32
N VAL A 44 0.87 -3.91 -11.33
CA VAL A 44 1.60 -3.59 -12.57
C VAL A 44 2.29 -4.81 -13.16
N THR A 45 2.88 -5.66 -12.32
CA THR A 45 3.55 -6.88 -12.78
C THR A 45 2.54 -7.82 -13.41
N TYR A 46 1.41 -8.06 -12.74
CA TYR A 46 0.32 -8.87 -13.27
C TYR A 46 -0.10 -8.36 -14.66
N GLU A 47 -0.36 -7.07 -14.80
CA GLU A 47 -0.83 -6.46 -16.05
C GLU A 47 0.21 -6.55 -17.17
N LEU A 48 1.50 -6.35 -16.86
CA LEU A 48 2.57 -6.51 -17.83
C LEU A 48 2.69 -7.98 -18.30
N THR A 49 2.62 -8.93 -17.38
CA THR A 49 2.61 -10.37 -17.73
C THR A 49 1.34 -10.75 -18.48
N HIS A 50 0.20 -10.16 -18.12
CA HIS A 50 -1.09 -10.44 -18.73
C HIS A 50 -1.14 -9.95 -20.18
N LEU A 51 -0.50 -8.81 -20.49
CA LEU A 51 -0.34 -8.32 -21.87
C LEU A 51 0.51 -9.25 -22.75
N THR A 52 1.43 -10.01 -22.16
CA THR A 52 2.35 -10.89 -22.89
C THR A 52 1.90 -12.35 -22.90
N ASP A 53 1.08 -12.75 -21.94
CA ASP A 53 0.52 -14.09 -21.81
C ASP A 53 -0.94 -14.03 -21.32
N ALA A 54 -1.88 -14.33 -22.22
CA ALA A 54 -3.32 -14.35 -21.96
C ALA A 54 -3.76 -15.44 -20.97
N THR A 55 -2.86 -16.34 -20.58
CA THR A 55 -3.12 -17.37 -19.56
C THR A 55 -2.74 -16.95 -18.15
N THR A 56 -2.18 -15.75 -17.96
CA THR A 56 -1.85 -15.20 -16.64
C THR A 56 -3.11 -15.08 -15.80
N LEU A 57 -3.17 -15.81 -14.68
CA LEU A 57 -4.28 -15.74 -13.73
C LEU A 57 -4.25 -14.42 -12.95
N ALA A 58 -5.36 -13.72 -12.93
CA ALA A 58 -5.59 -12.60 -12.05
C ALA A 58 -5.45 -13.01 -10.58
N PRO A 59 -5.22 -12.06 -9.66
CA PRO A 59 -5.17 -12.35 -8.22
C PRO A 59 -6.44 -13.01 -7.66
N ASP A 60 -7.57 -12.90 -8.37
CA ASP A 60 -8.85 -13.54 -8.07
C ASP A 60 -9.02 -14.93 -8.73
N GLY A 61 -8.00 -15.41 -9.46
CA GLY A 61 -8.00 -16.70 -10.16
C GLY A 61 -8.71 -16.69 -11.51
N SER A 62 -9.24 -15.55 -11.97
CA SER A 62 -9.87 -15.43 -13.29
C SER A 62 -8.83 -15.27 -14.41
N THR A 63 -9.21 -15.61 -15.63
CA THR A 63 -8.45 -15.29 -16.84
C THR A 63 -9.33 -14.42 -17.72
N LEU A 64 -8.88 -13.20 -18.00
CA LEU A 64 -9.49 -12.31 -18.98
C LEU A 64 -8.55 -12.22 -20.18
N SER A 65 -9.07 -12.01 -21.39
CA SER A 65 -8.17 -11.73 -22.51
C SER A 65 -7.67 -10.28 -22.43
N PRO A 66 -6.42 -9.99 -22.85
CA PRO A 66 -5.91 -8.63 -22.88
C PRO A 66 -6.82 -7.68 -23.67
N GLY A 67 -7.23 -6.56 -23.07
CA GLY A 67 -8.14 -5.60 -23.68
C GLY A 67 -9.63 -6.01 -23.70
N ALA A 68 -9.99 -7.15 -23.13
CA ALA A 68 -11.39 -7.52 -22.94
C ALA A 68 -12.00 -6.67 -21.82
N THR A 69 -13.19 -6.14 -22.07
CA THR A 69 -14.02 -5.52 -21.03
C THR A 69 -14.63 -6.64 -20.18
N PRO A 70 -14.37 -6.68 -18.85
CA PRO A 70 -15.02 -7.63 -17.97
C PRO A 70 -16.54 -7.41 -17.97
N PRO A 71 -17.34 -8.46 -17.72
CA PRO A 71 -18.78 -8.35 -17.69
C PRO A 71 -19.25 -7.43 -16.55
N ALA A 72 -20.31 -6.66 -16.78
CA ALA A 72 -20.87 -5.75 -15.78
C ALA A 72 -21.37 -6.44 -14.49
N SER A 73 -21.53 -7.77 -14.52
CA SER A 73 -21.84 -8.60 -13.35
C SER A 73 -20.71 -8.68 -12.33
N ASP A 74 -19.47 -8.30 -12.70
CA ASP A 74 -18.33 -8.30 -11.78
C ASP A 74 -18.40 -7.15 -10.76
N CYS A 75 -19.27 -6.17 -10.98
CA CYS A 75 -19.52 -5.08 -10.06
C CYS A 75 -20.82 -5.30 -9.28
N ALA A 76 -20.87 -4.75 -8.05
CA ALA A 76 -22.09 -4.80 -7.25
C ALA A 76 -23.25 -4.08 -7.96
N PRO A 77 -24.52 -4.47 -7.70
CA PRO A 77 -25.68 -3.82 -8.32
C PRO A 77 -25.68 -2.30 -8.06
N GLY A 78 -25.74 -1.50 -9.12
CA GLY A 78 -25.69 -0.05 -9.05
C GLY A 78 -24.29 0.57 -9.20
N GLN A 79 -23.25 -0.26 -9.29
CA GLN A 79 -21.91 0.20 -9.67
C GLN A 79 -21.69 0.14 -11.19
N THR A 80 -20.79 0.99 -11.67
CA THR A 80 -20.41 1.06 -13.08
C THR A 80 -18.95 0.65 -13.26
N LEU A 81 -18.66 -0.08 -14.34
CA LEU A 81 -17.30 -0.37 -14.76
C LEU A 81 -16.68 0.89 -15.37
N GLU A 82 -15.62 1.38 -14.76
CA GLU A 82 -14.83 2.51 -15.25
C GLU A 82 -13.41 2.04 -15.55
N LEU A 83 -12.92 2.29 -16.76
CA LEU A 83 -11.52 2.03 -17.11
C LEU A 83 -10.66 3.07 -16.38
N ARG A 84 -9.87 2.63 -15.38
CA ARG A 84 -8.97 3.50 -14.62
C ARG A 84 -7.53 3.09 -14.83
N GLY A 85 -6.81 3.90 -15.61
CA GLY A 85 -5.46 3.58 -16.03
C GLY A 85 -5.48 2.39 -16.98
N HIS A 86 -4.87 1.29 -16.57
CA HIS A 86 -4.74 0.07 -17.36
C HIS A 86 -5.74 -1.04 -16.99
N ARG A 87 -6.58 -0.85 -15.95
CA ARG A 87 -7.53 -1.87 -15.47
C ARG A 87 -8.95 -1.32 -15.32
N TRP A 88 -9.95 -2.17 -15.56
CA TRP A 88 -11.35 -1.88 -15.23
C TRP A 88 -11.58 -1.96 -13.72
N LYS A 89 -12.21 -0.93 -13.15
CA LYS A 89 -12.55 -0.85 -11.73
C LYS A 89 -14.04 -0.56 -11.56
N CYS A 90 -14.65 -1.14 -10.54
CA CYS A 90 -16.02 -0.83 -10.16
C CYS A 90 -16.07 0.50 -9.41
N LYS A 91 -17.04 1.36 -9.76
CA LYS A 91 -17.36 2.62 -9.09
C LYS A 91 -18.81 2.60 -8.62
#